data_AF-A0A6M2EJV2-F1
#
_entry.id   AF-A0A6M2EJV2-F1
#
_cell.length_a   1.000
_cell.length_b   1.000
_cell.length_c   1.000
_cell.angle_alpha   90.00
_cell.angle_beta   90.00
_cell.angle_gamma   90.00
#
_symmetry.space_group_name_H-M   'P 1'
#
loop_
_entity.id
_entity.type
_entity.pdbx_description
1 polymer ?
#
loop_
_entity_poly.entity_id
_entity_poly.type
_entity_poly.pdbx_seq_one_letter_code
_entity_poly.pdbx_strand_id
1 'polypeptide(L)'
;MATELEELVGSLSSPSPPVKKAAVEIARDLTGSEDGLLSLSKHASTVPRSLSQLLKDKEEVSEPAAEALINLSLNSNLAAKMVEMGMIKTAMDVLYKPDGGITRLLVMLLVNLTQLDSGIVSLLQIEDEKMQGLFVMKLVRSFCRSFDETRGFWNTPQLLF
;
A
#
# COMPACT_ATOMS: atom_id res chain seq x y z
N MET A 1 27.96 5.54 13.72
CA MET A 1 26.72 5.41 14.51
C MET A 1 25.57 5.41 13.52
N ALA A 2 24.53 4.60 13.74
CA ALA A 2 23.34 4.68 12.90
C ALA A 2 22.67 6.04 13.13
N THR A 3 22.09 6.62 12.07
CA THR A 3 21.24 7.81 12.22
C THR A 3 19.90 7.41 12.83
N GLU A 4 19.19 8.35 13.47
CA GLU A 4 17.84 8.09 14.04
C GLU A 4 16.89 7.46 13.00
N LEU A 5 17.03 7.85 11.73
CA LEU A 5 16.23 7.33 10.65
C LEU A 5 16.62 5.89 10.24
N GLU A 6 17.90 5.54 10.31
CA GLU A 6 18.34 4.15 10.10
C GLU A 6 17.85 3.23 11.22
N GLU A 7 17.82 3.72 12.46
CA GLU A 7 17.25 3.00 13.60
C GLU A 7 15.72 2.82 13.45
N LEU A 8 15.02 3.85 12.98
CA LEU A 8 13.59 3.76 12.66
C LEU A 8 13.32 2.69 11.59
N VAL A 9 14.10 2.70 10.50
CA VAL A 9 13.97 1.72 9.42
C VAL A 9 14.25 0.30 9.92
N GLY A 10 15.27 0.12 10.77
CA GLY A 10 15.53 -1.17 11.42
C GLY A 10 14.35 -1.62 12.31
N SER A 11 13.71 -0.68 12.98
CA SER A 11 12.57 -0.94 13.88
C SER A 11 11.29 -1.39 13.15
N LEU A 12 11.12 -1.04 11.87
CA LEU A 12 10.02 -1.56 11.04
C LEU A 12 10.08 -3.08 10.87
N SER A 13 11.27 -3.67 10.95
CA SER A 13 11.47 -5.13 10.90
C SER A 13 11.53 -5.80 12.28
N SER A 14 11.21 -5.06 13.36
CA SER A 14 11.28 -5.58 14.72
C SER A 14 10.33 -6.78 14.91
N PRO A 15 10.78 -7.86 15.59
CA PRO A 15 9.91 -8.97 15.95
C PRO A 15 8.91 -8.59 17.06
N SER A 16 9.12 -7.47 17.74
CA SER A 16 8.25 -6.96 18.80
C SER A 16 7.07 -6.18 18.19
N PRO A 17 5.82 -6.68 18.31
CA PRO A 17 4.65 -5.97 17.79
C PRO A 17 4.51 -4.51 18.24
N PRO A 18 4.70 -4.14 19.52
CA PRO A 18 4.58 -2.74 19.93
C PRO A 18 5.67 -1.84 19.34
N VAL A 19 6.90 -2.36 19.17
CA VAL A 19 7.98 -1.61 18.54
C VAL A 19 7.70 -1.40 17.06
N LYS A 20 7.27 -2.46 16.36
CA LYS A 20 6.90 -2.39 14.95
C LYS A 20 5.76 -1.39 14.72
N LYS A 21 4.73 -1.41 15.57
CA LYS A 21 3.60 -0.47 15.53
C LYS A 21 4.06 0.98 15.71
N ALA A 22 4.82 1.27 16.77
CA ALA A 22 5.33 2.62 17.00
C ALA A 22 6.23 3.09 15.83
N ALA A 23 7.07 2.21 15.29
CA ALA A 23 7.94 2.53 14.17
C ALA A 23 7.14 2.89 12.89
N VAL A 24 6.06 2.16 12.59
CA VAL A 24 5.25 2.47 11.41
C VAL A 24 4.41 3.74 11.60
N GLU A 25 3.93 4.01 12.82
CA GLU A 25 3.23 5.27 13.15
C GLU A 25 4.16 6.47 12.96
N ILE A 26 5.39 6.41 13.48
CA ILE A 26 6.39 7.47 13.29
C ILE A 26 6.73 7.64 11.81
N ALA A 27 6.93 6.55 11.06
CA ALA A 27 7.22 6.62 9.64
C ALA A 27 6.07 7.29 8.86
N ARG A 28 4.82 6.94 9.18
CA ARG A 28 3.62 7.54 8.60
C ARG A 28 3.55 9.04 8.88
N ASP A 29 3.78 9.47 10.12
CA ASP A 29 3.77 10.89 10.47
C ASP A 29 4.88 11.68 9.75
N LEU A 30 6.09 11.11 9.65
CA LEU A 30 7.19 11.71 8.89
C LEU A 30 6.82 11.90 7.41
N THR A 31 6.20 10.90 6.78
CA THR A 31 5.76 11.03 5.38
C THR A 31 4.63 12.04 5.17
N GLY A 32 3.90 12.41 6.23
CA GLY A 32 2.88 13.45 6.21
C GLY A 32 3.42 14.88 6.26
N SER A 33 4.73 15.05 6.40
CA SER A 33 5.40 16.36 6.50
C SER A 33 6.46 16.53 5.40
N GLU A 34 6.68 17.78 4.96
CA GLU A 34 7.68 18.09 3.94
C GLU A 34 9.11 17.77 4.43
N ASP A 35 9.45 18.16 5.66
CA ASP A 35 10.75 17.88 6.28
C ASP A 35 11.01 16.38 6.46
N GLY A 36 9.99 15.62 6.86
CA GLY A 36 10.08 14.18 7.00
C GLY A 36 10.25 13.49 5.65
N LEU A 37 9.52 13.91 4.61
CA LEU A 37 9.70 13.40 3.24
C LEU A 37 11.11 13.68 2.70
N LEU A 38 11.63 14.89 2.91
CA LEU A 38 13.01 15.25 2.54
C LEU A 38 14.03 14.35 3.25
N SER A 39 13.82 14.09 4.53
CA SER A 39 14.68 13.20 5.33
C SER A 39 14.62 11.75 4.83
N LEU A 40 13.42 11.24 4.56
CA LEU A 40 13.17 9.88 4.06
C LEU A 40 13.67 9.65 2.62
N SER A 41 13.74 10.70 1.81
CA SER A 41 14.23 10.62 0.42
C SER A 41 15.67 10.08 0.33
N LYS A 42 16.48 10.30 1.37
CA LYS A 42 17.86 9.77 1.48
C LYS A 42 17.90 8.24 1.61
N HIS A 43 16.80 7.62 2.03
CA HIS A 43 16.64 6.17 2.20
C HIS A 43 15.51 5.61 1.31
N ALA A 44 15.27 6.27 0.16
CA ALA A 44 14.18 5.97 -0.78
C ALA A 44 14.13 4.53 -1.32
N SER A 45 15.22 3.75 -1.22
CA SER A 45 15.25 2.35 -1.63
C SER A 45 14.90 1.37 -0.50
N THR A 46 15.07 1.79 0.76
CA THR A 46 14.89 0.90 1.93
C THR A 46 13.55 1.15 2.61
N VAL A 47 13.14 2.40 2.75
CA VAL A 47 11.89 2.77 3.43
C VAL A 47 10.67 2.16 2.72
N PRO A 48 10.43 2.36 1.41
CA PRO A 48 9.24 1.80 0.78
C PRO A 48 9.24 0.27 0.76
N ARG A 49 10.44 -0.36 0.69
CA ARG A 49 10.57 -1.82 0.79
C ARG A 49 10.18 -2.32 2.18
N SER A 50 10.61 -1.64 3.23
CA SER A 50 10.31 -2.04 4.61
C SER A 50 8.82 -1.87 4.89
N LEU A 51 8.22 -0.75 4.46
CA LEU A 51 6.79 -0.50 4.58
C LEU A 51 5.95 -1.50 3.78
N SER A 52 6.38 -1.92 2.58
CA SER A 52 5.60 -2.86 1.76
C SER A 52 5.50 -4.26 2.38
N GLN A 53 6.50 -4.67 3.15
CA GLN A 53 6.48 -5.93 3.90
C GLN A 53 5.41 -5.94 4.99
N LEU A 54 5.05 -4.76 5.52
CA LEU A 54 4.05 -4.58 6.57
C LEU A 54 2.61 -4.61 6.04
N LEU A 55 2.39 -4.55 4.72
CA LEU A 55 1.04 -4.58 4.14
C LEU A 55 0.30 -5.90 4.36
N LYS A 56 0.99 -6.95 4.80
CA LYS A 56 0.42 -8.27 5.12
C LYS A 56 0.26 -8.50 6.62
N ASP A 57 0.67 -7.56 7.46
CA ASP A 57 0.50 -7.61 8.91
C ASP A 57 -0.96 -7.30 9.31
N LYS A 58 -1.23 -7.27 10.62
CA LYS A 58 -2.54 -6.85 11.15
C LYS A 58 -2.87 -5.40 10.76
N GLU A 59 -4.15 -5.09 10.70
CA GLU A 59 -4.67 -3.77 10.31
C GLU A 59 -3.96 -2.61 11.00
N GLU A 60 -3.78 -2.70 12.34
CA GLU A 60 -3.08 -1.70 13.17
C GLU A 60 -1.63 -1.37 12.76
N VAL A 61 -1.00 -2.21 11.93
CA VAL A 61 0.33 -1.99 11.36
C VAL A 61 0.24 -1.74 9.85
N SER A 62 -0.60 -2.49 9.15
CA SER A 62 -0.72 -2.42 7.70
C SER A 62 -1.36 -1.12 7.20
N GLU A 63 -2.28 -0.54 7.98
CA GLU A 63 -2.96 0.72 7.66
C GLU A 63 -1.98 1.91 7.66
N PRO A 64 -1.24 2.20 8.75
CA PRO A 64 -0.26 3.28 8.73
C PRO A 64 0.88 3.01 7.72
N ALA A 65 1.23 1.74 7.46
CA ALA A 65 2.18 1.41 6.40
C ALA A 65 1.67 1.79 5.01
N ALA A 66 0.40 1.50 4.72
CA ALA A 66 -0.22 1.84 3.44
C ALA A 66 -0.35 3.36 3.27
N GLU A 67 -0.74 4.09 4.33
CA GLU A 67 -0.79 5.55 4.32
C GLU A 67 0.59 6.18 4.06
N ALA A 68 1.63 5.66 4.71
CA ALA A 68 3.01 6.11 4.49
C ALA A 68 3.45 5.91 3.03
N LEU A 69 3.11 4.77 2.42
CA LEU A 69 3.40 4.48 1.01
C LEU A 69 2.63 5.41 0.07
N ILE A 70 1.37 5.74 0.36
CA ILE A 70 0.58 6.70 -0.42
C ILE A 70 1.28 8.06 -0.41
N ASN A 71 1.65 8.55 0.78
CA ASN A 71 2.32 9.84 0.92
C ASN A 71 3.65 9.89 0.14
N LEU A 72 4.47 8.83 0.26
CA LEU A 72 5.72 8.73 -0.50
C LEU A 72 5.49 8.73 -2.02
N SER A 73 4.44 8.05 -2.48
CA SER A 73 4.11 7.94 -3.90
C SER A 73 3.55 9.23 -4.53
N LEU A 74 3.29 10.28 -3.75
CA LEU A 74 3.00 11.61 -4.30
C LEU A 74 4.22 12.25 -4.96
N ASN A 75 5.44 11.84 -4.56
CA ASN A 75 6.66 12.25 -5.22
C ASN A 75 6.95 11.31 -6.40
N SER A 76 6.97 11.84 -7.63
CA SER A 76 7.14 11.06 -8.86
C SER A 76 8.43 10.23 -8.90
N ASN A 77 9.53 10.72 -8.33
CA ASN A 77 10.80 9.98 -8.28
C ASN A 77 10.72 8.80 -7.31
N LEU A 78 10.02 8.96 -6.19
CA LEU A 78 9.79 7.85 -5.24
C LEU A 78 8.79 6.85 -5.82
N ALA A 79 7.71 7.32 -6.45
CA ALA A 79 6.76 6.47 -7.16
C ALA A 79 7.46 5.61 -8.24
N ALA A 80 8.35 6.21 -9.04
CA ALA A 80 9.12 5.48 -10.06
C ALA A 80 9.95 4.36 -9.44
N LYS A 81 10.69 4.66 -8.35
CA LYS A 81 11.43 3.64 -7.59
C LYS A 81 10.52 2.55 -7.02
N MET A 82 9.34 2.91 -6.53
CA MET A 82 8.37 1.94 -6.02
C MET A 82 7.87 1.00 -7.12
N VAL A 83 7.60 1.52 -8.32
CA VAL A 83 7.26 0.71 -9.48
C VAL A 83 8.40 -0.25 -9.84
N GLU A 84 9.65 0.25 -9.94
CA GLU A 84 10.84 -0.58 -10.19
C GLU A 84 11.02 -1.70 -9.17
N MET A 85 10.67 -1.44 -7.90
CA MET A 85 10.72 -2.42 -6.81
C MET A 85 9.55 -3.43 -6.83
N GLY A 86 8.63 -3.35 -7.79
CA GLY A 86 7.49 -4.27 -7.90
C GLY A 86 6.33 -3.95 -6.94
N MET A 87 6.16 -2.68 -6.56
CA MET A 87 5.09 -2.27 -5.64
C MET A 87 3.68 -2.53 -6.21
N ILE A 88 3.49 -2.42 -7.52
CA ILE A 88 2.20 -2.74 -8.17
C ILE A 88 1.78 -4.18 -7.87
N LYS A 89 2.67 -5.14 -8.10
CA LYS A 89 2.43 -6.56 -7.78
C LYS A 89 2.15 -6.76 -6.30
N THR A 90 2.94 -6.11 -5.44
CA THR A 90 2.75 -6.20 -3.98
C THR A 90 1.37 -5.71 -3.55
N ALA A 91 0.93 -4.55 -4.03
CA ALA A 91 -0.39 -4.01 -3.75
C ALA A 91 -1.51 -4.92 -4.28
N MET A 92 -1.38 -5.45 -5.51
CA MET A 92 -2.35 -6.36 -6.11
C MET A 92 -2.46 -7.70 -5.37
N ASP A 93 -1.35 -8.24 -4.86
CA ASP A 93 -1.33 -9.48 -4.08
C ASP A 93 -2.03 -9.33 -2.72
N VAL A 94 -1.99 -8.12 -2.13
CA VAL A 94 -2.69 -7.82 -0.87
C VAL A 94 -4.16 -7.49 -1.13
N LEU A 95 -4.46 -6.67 -2.15
CA LEU A 95 -5.83 -6.23 -2.48
C LEU A 95 -6.76 -7.40 -2.79
N TYR A 96 -6.26 -8.47 -3.40
CA TYR A 96 -7.09 -9.62 -3.79
C TYR A 96 -7.39 -10.59 -2.63
N LYS A 97 -6.95 -10.29 -1.40
CA LYS A 97 -7.31 -11.08 -0.21
C LYS A 97 -8.70 -10.66 0.31
N PRO A 98 -9.55 -11.61 0.72
CA PRO A 98 -10.95 -11.36 1.05
C PRO A 98 -11.20 -10.46 2.28
N ASP A 99 -10.22 -10.30 3.18
CA ASP A 99 -10.41 -9.64 4.49
C ASP A 99 -9.53 -8.39 4.69
N GLY A 100 -9.20 -7.68 3.61
CA GLY A 100 -8.26 -6.55 3.65
C GLY A 100 -8.90 -5.24 4.09
N GLY A 101 -8.77 -4.85 5.36
CA GLY A 101 -9.20 -3.54 5.89
C GLY A 101 -8.57 -2.33 5.18
N ILE A 102 -7.43 -2.54 4.51
CA ILE A 102 -6.68 -1.50 3.79
C ILE A 102 -6.96 -1.43 2.28
N THR A 103 -8.02 -2.08 1.79
CA THR A 103 -8.31 -2.16 0.34
C THR A 103 -8.37 -0.79 -0.33
N ARG A 104 -9.05 0.19 0.30
CA ARG A 104 -9.14 1.56 -0.23
C ARG A 104 -7.77 2.22 -0.35
N LEU A 105 -6.90 2.04 0.65
CA LEU A 105 -5.55 2.60 0.66
C LEU A 105 -4.68 1.97 -0.45
N LEU A 106 -4.80 0.67 -0.68
CA LEU A 106 -4.10 -0.01 -1.78
C LEU A 106 -4.55 0.52 -3.15
N VAL A 107 -5.85 0.79 -3.33
CA VAL A 107 -6.35 1.43 -4.55
C VAL A 107 -5.79 2.84 -4.71
N MET A 108 -5.74 3.64 -3.65
CA MET A 108 -5.14 4.98 -3.70
C MET A 108 -3.65 4.94 -4.06
N LEU A 109 -2.91 3.97 -3.50
CA LEU A 109 -1.52 3.74 -3.86
C LEU A 109 -1.39 3.37 -5.34
N LEU A 110 -2.22 2.45 -5.85
CA LEU A 110 -2.23 2.08 -7.26
C LEU A 110 -2.51 3.29 -8.15
N VAL A 111 -3.48 4.14 -7.79
CA VAL A 111 -3.77 5.39 -8.53
C VAL A 111 -2.51 6.24 -8.67
N ASN A 112 -1.77 6.48 -7.58
CA ASN A 112 -0.54 7.26 -7.62
C ASN A 112 0.53 6.62 -8.52
N LEU A 113 0.76 5.31 -8.37
CA LEU A 113 1.79 4.59 -9.14
C LEU A 113 1.45 4.50 -10.63
N THR A 114 0.17 4.44 -10.98
CA THR A 114 -0.31 4.39 -12.38
C THR A 114 -0.40 5.75 -13.07
N GLN A 115 0.03 6.83 -12.41
CA GLN A 115 0.32 8.09 -13.11
C GLN A 115 1.60 8.00 -13.96
N LEU A 116 2.43 6.97 -13.72
CA LEU A 116 3.63 6.67 -14.49
C LEU A 116 3.34 5.61 -15.55
N ASP A 117 3.87 5.79 -16.76
CA ASP A 117 3.75 4.80 -17.84
C ASP A 117 4.29 3.43 -17.41
N SER A 118 5.41 3.39 -16.68
CA SER A 118 5.97 2.14 -16.13
C SER A 118 5.02 1.47 -15.15
N GLY A 119 4.27 2.25 -14.36
CA GLY A 119 3.24 1.75 -13.46
C GLY A 119 2.06 1.15 -14.22
N ILE A 120 1.62 1.82 -15.30
CA ILE A 120 0.58 1.31 -16.20
C ILE A 120 1.02 -0.01 -16.86
N VAL A 121 2.23 -0.06 -17.43
CA VAL A 121 2.80 -1.26 -18.03
C VAL A 121 2.87 -2.42 -17.04
N SER A 122 3.31 -2.14 -15.81
CA SER A 122 3.37 -3.13 -14.72
C SER A 122 1.98 -3.62 -14.30
N LEU A 123 0.98 -2.73 -14.22
CA LEU A 123 -0.40 -3.10 -13.90
C LEU A 123 -1.05 -3.93 -15.02
N LEU A 124 -0.82 -3.55 -16.28
CA LEU A 124 -1.34 -4.26 -17.44
C LEU A 124 -0.61 -5.58 -17.71
N GLN A 125 0.58 -5.75 -17.12
CA GLN A 125 1.45 -6.91 -17.28
C GLN A 125 1.80 -7.19 -18.75
N ILE A 126 2.04 -6.11 -19.53
CA ILE A 126 2.23 -6.18 -20.99
C ILE A 126 3.45 -7.03 -21.37
N GLU A 127 4.48 -7.07 -20.53
CA GLU A 127 5.72 -7.81 -20.79
C GLU A 127 5.61 -9.32 -20.49
N ASP A 128 4.52 -9.77 -19.86
CA ASP A 128 4.25 -11.18 -19.57
C ASP A 128 2.93 -11.58 -20.23
N GLU A 129 3.01 -12.05 -21.48
CA GLU A 129 1.84 -12.41 -22.32
C GLU A 129 0.90 -13.40 -21.62
N LYS A 130 1.40 -14.27 -20.73
CA LYS A 130 0.58 -15.26 -20.01
C LYS A 130 -0.24 -14.62 -18.89
N MET A 131 0.23 -13.51 -18.36
CA MET A 131 -0.34 -12.81 -17.22
C MET A 131 -0.99 -11.48 -17.62
N GLN A 132 -0.87 -11.07 -18.88
CA GLN A 132 -1.41 -9.81 -19.39
C GLN A 132 -2.88 -9.62 -19.01
N GLY A 133 -3.18 -8.49 -18.38
CA GLY A 133 -4.52 -8.14 -17.92
C GLY A 133 -5.03 -8.89 -16.68
N LEU A 134 -4.27 -9.80 -16.08
CA LEU A 134 -4.70 -10.54 -14.89
C LEU A 134 -4.98 -9.59 -13.71
N PHE A 135 -4.11 -8.60 -13.46
CA PHE A 135 -4.33 -7.62 -12.41
C PHE A 135 -5.55 -6.73 -12.67
N VAL A 136 -5.78 -6.32 -13.91
CA VAL A 136 -7.01 -5.58 -14.30
C VAL A 136 -8.25 -6.43 -14.03
N MET A 137 -8.25 -7.70 -14.44
CA MET A 137 -9.35 -8.63 -14.16
C MET A 137 -9.59 -8.76 -12.65
N LYS A 138 -8.52 -8.86 -11.84
CA LYS A 138 -8.63 -8.91 -10.37
C LYS A 138 -9.26 -7.64 -9.79
N LEU A 139 -8.85 -6.45 -10.26
CA LEU A 139 -9.44 -5.17 -9.84
C LEU A 139 -10.93 -5.09 -10.17
N VAL A 140 -11.30 -5.41 -11.42
CA VAL A 140 -12.70 -5.43 -11.86
C VAL A 140 -13.55 -6.36 -10.98
N ARG A 141 -13.06 -7.59 -10.74
CA ARG A 141 -13.75 -8.54 -9.84
C ARG A 141 -13.88 -8.02 -8.41
N SER A 142 -12.84 -7.34 -7.90
CA SER A 142 -12.86 -6.75 -6.56
C SER A 142 -13.97 -5.71 -6.43
N PHE A 143 -14.10 -4.81 -7.42
CA PHE A 143 -15.14 -3.78 -7.41
C PHE A 143 -16.55 -4.36 -7.53
N CYS A 144 -16.72 -5.46 -8.27
CA CYS A 144 -18.01 -6.15 -8.35
C CYS A 144 -18.41 -6.80 -7.02
N ARG A 145 -17.46 -7.38 -6.25
CA ARG A 145 -17.75 -7.97 -4.93
C ARG A 145 -18.20 -6.94 -3.92
N SER A 146 -17.51 -5.79 -3.85
CA SER A 146 -17.86 -4.72 -2.93
C SER A 146 -19.27 -4.17 -3.15
N PHE A 147 -19.81 -4.28 -4.37
CA PHE A 147 -21.15 -3.82 -4.72
C PHE A 147 -22.28 -4.75 -4.22
N ASP A 148 -22.05 -6.07 -4.20
CA ASP A 148 -23.05 -7.03 -3.73
C ASP A 148 -23.16 -7.05 -2.20
N GLU A 149 -22.07 -6.82 -1.47
CA GLU A 149 -22.09 -6.65 0.00
C GLU A 149 -22.92 -5.43 0.43
N THR A 150 -22.89 -4.35 -0.36
CA THR A 150 -23.71 -3.16 -0.06
C THR A 150 -25.20 -3.40 -0.30
N ARG A 151 -25.59 -4.33 -1.18
CA ARG A 151 -27.00 -4.71 -1.40
C ARG A 151 -27.59 -5.51 -0.24
N GLY A 152 -26.77 -6.23 0.53
CA GLY A 152 -27.21 -6.97 1.72
C GLY A 152 -27.80 -6.07 2.81
N PHE A 153 -27.36 -4.81 2.89
CA PHE A 153 -27.86 -3.83 3.85
C PHE A 153 -29.22 -3.23 3.51
N TRP A 154 -29.62 -3.22 2.23
CA TRP A 154 -30.91 -2.65 1.79
C TRP A 154 -32.03 -3.69 1.64
N ASN A 155 -31.73 -4.97 1.82
CA ASN A 155 -32.68 -6.08 1.64
C ASN A 155 -33.21 -6.70 2.94
N THR A 156 -32.91 -6.15 4.11
CA THR A 156 -33.66 -6.50 5.33
C THR A 156 -34.99 -5.73 5.33
N PRO A 157 -36.15 -6.40 5.25
CA PRO A 157 -37.41 -5.74 5.55
C PRO A 157 -37.29 -5.29 7.02
N GLN A 158 -37.30 -3.97 7.25
CA GLN A 158 -37.46 -3.45 8.60
C GLN A 158 -38.82 -3.97 9.09
N LEU A 159 -38.78 -4.95 9.99
CA LEU A 159 -39.93 -5.35 10.78
C LEU A 159 -40.30 -4.13 11.64
N LEU A 160 -41.37 -3.46 11.23
CA LEU A 160 -42.12 -2.53 12.07
C LEU A 160 -42.67 -3.31 13.26
N PHE A 161 -42.10 -3.07 14.44
CA PHE A 161 -42.78 -3.16 15.73
C PHE A 161 -42.38 -1.96 16.58
#